data_AF-A0A426VHR2-F1
#
_entry.id   AF-A0A426VHR2-F1
#
_cell.length_a   1.000
_cell.length_b   1.000
_cell.length_c   1.000
_cell.angle_alpha   90.00
_cell.angle_beta   90.00
_cell.angle_gamma   90.00
#
_symmetry.space_group_name_H-M   'P 1'
#
loop_
_entity.id
_entity.type
_entity.pdbx_description
1 polymer ?
#
loop_
_entity_poly.entity_id
_entity_poly.type
_entity_poly.pdbx_seq_one_letter_code
_entity_poly.pdbx_strand_id
1 'polypeptide(L)'
;MPTSAPGNKHRGFTLLELMVVVAIIAITAAVVSFAIPDPSTSRLEREAARLVALLESARAQARSGGMTVLWIPRGNESGADYQFLGLPPALVPGLQWMERDVRAEVVGSSSIVLGPEPVIGAQSVILRLGERQLVVSTDGLSPFAPVLGEDAQPGIPGAANAR
;
A
#
# COMPACT_ATOMS: atom_id res chain seq x y z
N MET A 1 22.25 -54.30 58.08
CA MET A 1 21.61 -53.00 57.75
C MET A 1 21.56 -52.88 56.23
N PRO A 2 20.36 -52.81 55.60
CA PRO A 2 20.23 -52.45 54.19
C PRO A 2 20.07 -50.93 54.09
N THR A 3 20.79 -50.28 53.18
CA THR A 3 20.48 -48.91 52.76
C THR A 3 20.47 -48.88 51.23
N SER A 4 19.28 -48.73 50.67
CA SER A 4 19.02 -48.50 49.26
C SER A 4 19.62 -47.16 48.81
N ALA A 5 20.22 -47.13 47.62
CA ALA A 5 20.35 -45.91 46.83
C ALA A 5 19.48 -46.06 45.57
N PRO A 6 18.57 -45.14 45.26
CA PRO A 6 17.69 -45.25 44.10
C PRO A 6 18.50 -45.10 42.80
N GLY A 7 18.39 -46.10 41.91
CA GLY A 7 18.92 -46.02 40.57
C GLY A 7 18.26 -44.89 39.79
N ASN A 8 19.10 -44.00 39.27
CA ASN A 8 18.74 -42.92 38.36
C ASN A 8 17.89 -43.46 37.20
N LYS A 9 16.60 -43.09 37.13
CA LYS A 9 15.73 -43.43 36.00
C LYS A 9 16.28 -42.71 34.78
N HIS A 10 17.05 -43.42 33.96
CA HIS A 10 17.37 -43.00 32.61
C HIS A 10 16.06 -42.84 31.84
N ARG A 11 15.54 -41.61 31.82
CA ARG A 11 14.50 -41.17 30.88
C ARG A 11 15.16 -41.06 29.52
N GLY A 12 15.34 -42.20 28.87
CA GLY A 12 15.81 -42.28 27.50
C GLY A 12 14.74 -41.76 26.56
N PHE A 13 15.13 -40.84 25.68
CA PHE A 13 14.32 -40.30 24.60
C PHE A 13 13.82 -41.47 23.74
N THR A 14 12.50 -41.64 23.62
CA THR A 14 11.96 -42.77 22.85
C THR A 14 11.94 -42.42 21.36
N LEU A 15 12.01 -43.43 20.48
CA LEU A 15 11.83 -43.22 19.02
C LEU A 15 10.50 -42.53 18.70
N LEU A 16 9.45 -42.85 19.47
CA LEU A 16 8.13 -42.24 19.32
C LEU A 16 8.16 -40.75 19.69
N GLU A 17 8.88 -40.37 20.74
CA GLU A 17 9.06 -38.97 21.14
C GLU A 17 9.78 -38.17 20.06
N LEU A 18 10.83 -38.74 19.46
CA LEU A 18 11.50 -38.12 18.30
C LEU A 18 10.55 -37.97 17.11
N MET A 19 9.79 -39.02 16.77
CA MET A 19 8.81 -38.95 15.67
C MET A 19 7.77 -37.86 15.89
N VAL A 20 7.23 -37.75 17.10
CA VAL A 20 6.22 -36.74 17.44
C VAL A 20 6.82 -35.34 17.38
N VAL A 21 8.02 -35.13 17.93
CA VAL A 21 8.70 -33.82 17.86
C VAL A 21 8.94 -33.39 16.42
N VAL A 22 9.47 -34.29 15.58
CA VAL A 22 9.70 -33.98 14.17
C VAL A 22 8.38 -33.74 13.43
N ALA A 23 7.33 -34.50 13.74
CA ALA A 23 5.99 -34.27 13.17
C ALA A 23 5.44 -32.89 13.54
N ILE A 24 5.56 -32.47 14.80
CA ILE A 24 5.12 -31.14 15.26
C ILE A 24 5.96 -30.03 14.61
N ILE A 25 7.29 -30.19 14.53
CA ILE A 25 8.17 -29.23 13.84
C ILE A 25 7.78 -29.11 12.37
N ALA A 26 7.53 -30.22 11.68
CA ALA A 26 7.13 -30.22 10.27
C ALA A 26 5.79 -29.49 10.04
N ILE A 27 4.78 -29.77 10.87
CA ILE A 27 3.48 -29.09 10.80
C ILE A 27 3.65 -27.59 11.10
N THR A 28 4.42 -27.26 12.13
CA THR A 28 4.68 -25.86 12.53
C THR A 28 5.39 -25.11 11.41
N ALA A 29 6.42 -25.71 10.80
CA ALA A 29 7.15 -25.11 9.68
C ALA A 29 6.24 -24.89 8.47
N ALA A 30 5.37 -25.86 8.15
CA ALA A 30 4.41 -25.73 7.05
C ALA A 30 3.43 -24.56 7.28
N VAL A 31 2.90 -24.40 8.50
CA VAL A 31 2.00 -23.29 8.84
C VAL A 31 2.71 -21.93 8.74
N VAL A 32 3.95 -21.83 9.22
CA VAL A 32 4.73 -20.57 9.18
C VAL A 32 5.02 -20.14 7.73
N SER A 33 5.26 -21.06 6.80
CA SER A 33 5.48 -20.73 5.39
C SER A 33 4.27 -20.06 4.72
N PHE A 34 3.04 -20.39 5.15
CA PHE A 34 1.82 -19.74 4.65
C PHE A 34 1.52 -18.39 5.32
N ALA A 35 2.15 -18.09 6.46
CA ALA A 35 1.93 -16.85 7.20
C ALA A 35 2.76 -15.66 6.68
N ILE A 36 3.62 -15.85 5.68
CA ILE A 36 4.45 -14.77 5.12
C ILE A 36 3.59 -13.86 4.24
N PRO A 37 3.41 -12.58 4.60
CA PRO A 37 2.69 -11.63 3.76
C PRO A 37 3.43 -11.43 2.44
N ASP A 38 2.69 -11.37 1.33
CA ASP A 38 3.32 -11.18 0.03
C ASP A 38 3.94 -9.76 -0.06
N PRO A 39 5.25 -9.68 -0.33
CA PRO A 39 6.02 -8.45 -0.26
C PRO A 39 5.50 -7.36 -1.21
N SER A 40 4.83 -7.72 -2.30
CA SER A 40 4.31 -6.76 -3.28
C SER A 40 3.18 -5.87 -2.74
N THR A 41 2.39 -6.32 -1.76
CA THR A 41 1.30 -5.54 -1.13
C THR A 41 1.95 -4.49 -0.25
N SER A 42 2.89 -4.92 0.59
CA SER A 42 3.62 -3.99 1.46
C SER A 42 4.37 -2.92 0.65
N ARG A 43 4.89 -3.27 -0.54
CA ARG A 43 5.54 -2.33 -1.46
C ARG A 43 4.54 -1.33 -2.03
N LEU A 44 3.40 -1.81 -2.54
CA LEU A 44 2.37 -0.97 -3.13
C LEU A 44 1.75 -0.01 -2.10
N GLU A 45 1.52 -0.47 -0.86
CA GLU A 45 1.06 0.36 0.25
C GLU A 45 2.06 1.47 0.61
N ARG A 46 3.36 1.15 0.65
CA ARG A 46 4.41 2.16 0.86
C ARG A 46 4.46 3.19 -0.24
N GLU A 47 4.34 2.77 -1.50
CA GLU A 47 4.29 3.68 -2.64
C GLU A 47 3.04 4.58 -2.57
N ALA A 48 1.88 4.01 -2.20
CA ALA A 48 0.65 4.77 -2.04
C ALA A 48 0.76 5.83 -0.94
N ALA A 49 1.26 5.46 0.23
CA ALA A 49 1.47 6.38 1.34
C ALA A 49 2.44 7.52 0.96
N ARG A 50 3.50 7.19 0.22
CA ARG A 50 4.43 8.19 -0.32
C ARG A 50 3.75 9.12 -1.32
N LEU A 51 2.97 8.58 -2.27
CA LEU A 51 2.25 9.38 -3.25
C LEU A 51 1.28 10.34 -2.57
N VAL A 52 0.52 9.88 -1.56
CA VAL A 52 -0.36 10.73 -0.76
C VAL A 52 0.39 11.91 -0.16
N ALA A 53 1.54 11.68 0.48
CA ALA A 53 2.35 12.75 1.04
C ALA A 53 2.84 13.75 -0.03
N LEU A 54 3.20 13.27 -1.22
CA LEU A 54 3.62 14.12 -2.34
C LEU A 54 2.48 14.98 -2.87
N LEU A 55 1.30 14.38 -3.09
CA LEU A 55 0.12 15.11 -3.58
C LEU A 55 -0.36 16.16 -2.57
N GLU A 56 -0.39 15.83 -1.28
CA GLU A 56 -0.78 16.76 -0.23
C GLU A 56 0.22 17.89 -0.02
N SER A 57 1.53 17.61 -0.11
CA SER A 57 2.57 18.64 -0.13
C SER A 57 2.36 19.60 -1.31
N ALA A 58 2.18 19.07 -2.52
CA ALA A 58 1.96 19.86 -3.72
C ALA A 58 0.66 20.67 -3.65
N ARG A 59 -0.42 20.12 -3.09
CA ARG A 59 -1.68 20.83 -2.81
C ARG A 59 -1.48 21.98 -1.83
N ALA A 60 -0.72 21.77 -0.75
CA ALA A 60 -0.40 22.82 0.21
C ALA A 60 0.41 23.95 -0.46
N GLN A 61 1.40 23.60 -1.27
CA GLN A 61 2.21 24.56 -2.04
C GLN A 61 1.35 25.34 -3.04
N ALA A 62 0.49 24.66 -3.82
CA ALA A 62 -0.43 25.27 -4.77
C ALA A 62 -1.33 26.33 -4.11
N ARG A 63 -1.91 25.98 -2.95
CA ARG A 63 -2.75 26.90 -2.17
C ARG A 63 -1.96 28.07 -1.61
N SER A 64 -0.77 27.83 -1.05
CA SER A 64 0.06 28.92 -0.49
C SER A 64 0.57 29.89 -1.55
N GLY A 65 0.83 29.39 -2.76
CA GLY A 65 1.36 30.18 -3.87
C GLY A 65 0.30 30.73 -4.82
N GLY A 66 -0.98 30.37 -4.62
CA GLY A 66 -2.06 30.76 -5.54
C GLY A 66 -1.86 30.26 -6.97
N MET A 67 -1.19 29.12 -7.15
CA MET A 67 -0.78 28.60 -8.46
C MET A 67 -1.49 27.30 -8.81
N THR A 68 -1.81 27.14 -10.10
CA THR A 68 -2.42 25.90 -10.60
C THR A 68 -1.36 24.82 -10.70
N VAL A 69 -1.56 23.72 -9.96
CA VAL A 69 -0.66 22.58 -9.96
C VAL A 69 -1.42 21.34 -10.41
N LEU A 70 -0.83 20.62 -11.37
CA LEU A 70 -1.34 19.37 -11.90
C LEU A 70 -0.31 18.27 -11.66
N TRP A 71 -0.77 17.10 -11.22
CA TRP A 71 0.03 15.88 -11.22
C TRP A 71 -0.39 14.98 -12.36
N ILE A 72 0.58 14.48 -13.14
CA ILE A 72 0.34 13.70 -14.35
C ILE A 72 1.19 12.43 -14.28
N PRO A 73 0.59 11.22 -14.30
CA PRO A 73 1.35 9.99 -14.42
C PRO A 73 2.00 9.92 -15.82
N ARG A 74 3.24 9.45 -15.87
CA ARG A 74 3.99 9.28 -17.11
C ARG A 74 4.26 7.80 -17.33
N GLY A 75 4.31 7.40 -18.60
CA GLY A 75 4.83 6.09 -18.97
C GLY A 75 6.33 6.01 -18.71
N ASN A 76 6.84 4.78 -18.61
CA ASN A 76 8.26 4.45 -18.39
C ASN A 76 9.23 5.00 -19.46
N GLU A 77 8.73 5.61 -20.53
CA GLU A 77 9.52 6.08 -21.67
C GLU A 77 10.24 7.43 -21.44
N SER A 78 9.82 8.23 -20.44
CA SER A 78 10.33 9.59 -20.23
C SER A 78 11.43 9.71 -19.15
N GLY A 79 11.85 8.60 -18.52
CA GLY A 79 12.83 8.60 -17.43
C GLY A 79 12.32 9.12 -16.07
N ALA A 80 11.13 9.71 -16.06
CA ALA A 80 10.35 10.08 -14.89
C ALA A 80 9.00 9.37 -14.96
N ASP A 81 8.52 8.86 -13.83
CA ASP A 81 7.29 8.07 -13.75
C ASP A 81 6.04 8.93 -13.56
N TYR A 82 6.21 10.17 -13.12
CA TYR A 82 5.16 11.18 -13.05
C TYR A 82 5.78 12.57 -13.08
N GLN A 83 4.96 13.59 -13.30
CA GLN A 83 5.38 14.98 -13.31
C GLN A 83 4.40 15.88 -12.58
N PHE A 84 4.93 16.95 -11.99
CA PHE A 84 4.15 18.06 -11.46
C PHE A 84 4.26 19.25 -12.40
N LEU A 85 3.16 19.67 -13.01
CA LEU A 85 3.09 20.87 -13.83
C LEU A 85 2.61 22.04 -12.97
N GLY A 86 3.26 23.21 -13.12
CA GLY A 86 2.92 24.43 -12.38
C GLY A 86 3.67 24.64 -11.06
N LEU A 87 4.36 23.60 -10.55
CA LEU A 87 5.26 23.74 -9.41
C LEU A 87 6.60 24.38 -9.83
N PRO A 88 7.14 25.36 -9.07
CA PRO A 88 8.48 25.88 -9.29
C PRO A 88 9.55 24.77 -9.19
N PRO A 89 10.62 24.79 -10.01
CA PRO A 89 11.61 23.72 -10.04
C PRO A 89 12.25 23.39 -8.68
N ALA A 90 12.43 24.40 -7.83
CA ALA A 90 12.99 24.23 -6.48
C ALA A 90 12.06 23.46 -5.51
N LEU A 91 10.78 23.30 -5.86
CA LEU A 91 9.74 22.67 -5.06
C LEU A 91 9.32 21.31 -5.64
N VAL A 92 9.83 20.91 -6.80
CA VAL A 92 9.47 19.64 -7.45
C VAL A 92 10.12 18.48 -6.67
N PRO A 93 9.32 17.54 -6.12
CA PRO A 93 9.86 16.37 -5.43
C PRO A 93 10.42 15.34 -6.42
N GLY A 94 11.04 14.27 -5.91
CA GLY A 94 11.51 13.16 -6.76
C GLY A 94 10.38 12.59 -7.63
N LEU A 95 10.66 12.43 -8.93
CA LEU A 95 9.67 12.14 -9.99
C LEU A 95 9.59 10.64 -10.35
N GLN A 96 10.09 9.76 -9.47
CA GLN A 96 10.23 8.33 -9.72
C GLN A 96 9.57 7.52 -8.60
N TRP A 97 8.96 6.40 -8.98
CA TRP A 97 8.49 5.37 -8.05
C TRP A 97 9.68 4.73 -7.31
N MET A 98 9.45 4.21 -6.11
CA MET A 98 10.46 3.39 -5.44
C MET A 98 10.63 2.06 -6.18
N GLU A 99 9.53 1.52 -6.69
CA GLU A 99 9.48 0.29 -7.47
C GLU A 99 9.25 0.61 -8.95
N ARG A 100 10.17 0.19 -9.83
CA ARG A 100 10.13 0.54 -11.26
C ARG A 100 8.91 -0.01 -12.01
N ASP A 101 8.27 -1.03 -11.47
CA ASP A 101 7.13 -1.70 -12.10
C ASP A 101 5.78 -1.10 -11.66
N VAL A 102 5.77 -0.10 -10.77
CA VAL A 102 4.54 0.59 -10.39
C VAL A 102 4.01 1.39 -11.57
N ARG A 103 2.71 1.24 -11.84
CA ARG A 103 2.00 2.03 -12.83
C ARG A 103 0.87 2.78 -12.15
N ALA A 104 0.65 4.02 -12.57
CA ALA A 104 -0.44 4.84 -12.10
C ALA A 104 -1.38 5.22 -13.25
N GLU A 105 -2.68 5.21 -12.97
CA GLU A 105 -3.72 5.63 -13.90
C GLU A 105 -4.72 6.52 -13.16
N VAL A 106 -5.02 7.69 -13.71
CA VAL A 106 -6.05 8.57 -13.17
C VAL A 106 -7.41 8.10 -13.67
N VAL A 107 -8.39 7.96 -12.77
CA VAL A 107 -9.73 7.50 -13.13
C VAL A 107 -10.50 8.64 -13.79
N GLY A 108 -11.00 8.41 -15.01
CA GLY A 108 -11.86 9.37 -15.71
C GLY A 108 -11.16 10.67 -16.14
N SER A 109 -9.83 10.74 -16.08
CA SER A 109 -9.02 11.91 -16.45
C SER A 109 -7.58 11.50 -16.75
N SER A 110 -6.75 12.42 -17.23
CA SER A 110 -5.32 12.19 -17.48
C SER A 110 -4.41 12.82 -16.42
N SER A 111 -4.98 13.56 -15.47
CA SER A 111 -4.24 14.33 -14.46
C SER A 111 -5.05 14.52 -13.18
N ILE A 112 -4.35 14.74 -12.07
CA ILE A 112 -4.92 15.19 -10.80
C ILE A 112 -4.70 16.69 -10.64
N VAL A 113 -5.78 17.42 -10.40
CA VAL A 113 -5.76 18.86 -10.05
C VAL A 113 -5.50 19.01 -8.56
N LEU A 114 -4.52 19.83 -8.18
CA LEU A 114 -4.08 20.00 -6.78
C LEU A 114 -4.36 21.40 -6.20
N GLY A 115 -4.85 22.33 -6.99
CA GLY A 115 -5.17 23.68 -6.53
C GLY A 115 -4.99 24.72 -7.65
N PRO A 116 -5.12 26.03 -7.31
CA PRO A 116 -5.10 26.60 -5.96
C PRO A 116 -6.43 26.56 -5.20
N GLU A 117 -7.51 26.10 -5.83
CA GLU A 117 -8.84 26.10 -5.25
C GLU A 117 -8.94 25.18 -4.01
N PRO A 118 -9.59 25.62 -2.92
CA PRO A 118 -9.72 24.82 -1.70
C PRO A 118 -10.71 23.66 -1.84
N VAL A 119 -11.68 23.79 -2.76
CA VAL A 119 -12.65 22.74 -3.07
C VAL A 119 -12.37 22.28 -4.50
N ILE A 120 -11.97 21.02 -4.64
CA ILE A 120 -11.80 20.37 -5.93
C ILE A 120 -12.83 19.24 -6.05
N GLY A 121 -13.05 18.72 -7.26
CA GLY A 121 -13.90 17.54 -7.44
C GLY A 121 -13.26 16.28 -6.84
N ALA A 122 -14.08 15.23 -6.67
CA ALA A 122 -13.57 13.91 -6.32
C ALA A 122 -12.60 13.41 -7.39
N GLN A 123 -11.46 12.89 -6.97
CA GLN A 123 -10.39 12.45 -7.87
C GLN A 123 -9.74 11.20 -7.30
N SER A 124 -9.36 10.28 -8.20
CA SER A 124 -8.73 9.03 -7.81
C SER A 124 -7.66 8.58 -8.78
N VAL A 125 -6.60 7.99 -8.24
CA VAL A 125 -5.49 7.36 -8.96
C VAL A 125 -5.43 5.89 -8.58
N ILE A 126 -5.41 5.02 -9.57
CA ILE A 126 -5.17 3.59 -9.39
C ILE A 126 -3.68 3.34 -9.52
N LEU A 127 -3.07 2.78 -8.48
CA LEU A 127 -1.71 2.26 -8.49
C LEU A 127 -1.74 0.75 -8.72
N ARG A 128 -0.90 0.26 -9.63
CA ARG A 128 -0.78 -1.17 -9.96
C ARG A 128 0.66 -1.66 -9.86
N LEU A 129 0.84 -2.84 -9.28
CA LEU A 129 2.11 -3.56 -9.21
C LEU A 129 1.86 -5.05 -9.41
N GLY A 130 2.18 -5.59 -10.60
CA GLY A 130 1.77 -6.94 -11.00
C GLY A 130 0.25 -7.07 -11.01
N GLU A 131 -0.28 -8.08 -10.34
CA GLU A 131 -1.73 -8.32 -10.19
C GLU A 131 -2.39 -7.49 -9.08
N ARG A 132 -1.61 -6.69 -8.33
CA ARG A 132 -2.12 -5.91 -7.20
C ARG A 132 -2.49 -4.52 -7.62
N GLN A 133 -3.60 -4.03 -7.06
CA GLN A 133 -4.03 -2.65 -7.23
C GLN A 133 -4.39 -2.01 -5.89
N LEU A 134 -4.21 -0.70 -5.82
CA LEU A 134 -4.61 0.14 -4.69
C LEU A 134 -5.07 1.49 -5.24
N VAL A 135 -6.17 2.02 -4.71
CA VAL A 135 -6.72 3.31 -5.16
C VAL A 135 -6.33 4.39 -4.17
N VAL A 136 -5.78 5.51 -4.64
CA VAL A 136 -5.58 6.72 -3.84
C VAL A 136 -6.65 7.72 -4.26
N SER A 137 -7.52 8.14 -3.33
CA SER A 137 -8.67 8.99 -3.66
C SER A 137 -8.86 10.14 -2.68
N THR A 138 -9.50 11.21 -3.16
CA THR A 138 -10.02 12.33 -2.37
C THR A 138 -11.46 12.61 -2.82
N ASP A 139 -12.31 13.02 -1.89
CA ASP A 139 -13.62 13.61 -2.18
C ASP A 139 -13.53 15.11 -2.54
N GLY A 140 -12.33 15.69 -2.47
CA GLY A 140 -12.02 17.08 -2.75
C GLY A 140 -12.04 18.01 -1.53
N LEU A 141 -12.54 17.54 -0.39
CA LEU A 141 -12.58 18.26 0.90
C LEU A 141 -11.58 17.65 1.89
N SER A 142 -11.46 16.32 1.87
CA SER A 142 -10.57 15.53 2.70
C SER A 142 -9.22 15.31 2.01
N PRO A 143 -8.13 15.04 2.77
CA PRO A 143 -6.85 14.64 2.19
C PRO A 143 -6.98 13.39 1.30
N PHE A 144 -6.07 13.23 0.35
CA PHE A 144 -5.92 11.96 -0.35
C PHE A 144 -5.67 10.82 0.64
N ALA A 145 -6.33 9.68 0.44
CA ALA A 145 -6.16 8.49 1.26
C ALA A 145 -6.10 7.23 0.38
N PRO A 146 -5.31 6.21 0.78
CA PRO A 146 -5.36 4.91 0.14
C PRO A 146 -6.66 4.19 0.54
N VAL A 147 -7.37 3.68 -0.46
CA VAL A 147 -8.62 2.93 -0.34
C VAL A 147 -8.35 1.54 -0.91
N LEU A 148 -8.63 0.50 -0.11
CA LEU A 148 -8.56 -0.87 -0.59
C LEU A 148 -9.64 -1.08 -1.66
N GLY A 149 -9.33 -1.87 -2.69
CA GLY A 149 -10.18 -2.05 -3.87
C GLY A 149 -11.60 -2.60 -3.63
N GLU A 150 -11.97 -2.93 -2.39
CA GLU A 150 -13.34 -3.30 -2.00
C GLU A 150 -14.25 -2.08 -1.76
N ASP A 151 -13.68 -0.94 -1.36
CA ASP A 151 -14.42 0.32 -1.12
C ASP A 151 -14.42 1.26 -2.34
N ALA A 152 -13.68 0.90 -3.40
CA ALA A 152 -13.61 1.64 -4.67
C ALA A 152 -14.82 1.37 -5.58
N GLN A 153 -16.01 1.22 -5.01
CA GLN A 153 -17.24 1.21 -5.79
C GLN A 153 -17.46 2.64 -6.30
N PRO A 154 -17.44 2.91 -7.62
CA PRO A 154 -17.87 4.20 -8.13
C PRO A 154 -19.29 4.41 -7.64
N GLY A 155 -19.50 5.43 -6.82
CA GLY A 155 -20.75 5.71 -6.15
C GLY A 155 -21.89 5.70 -7.17
N ILE A 156 -22.67 4.62 -7.17
CA ILE A 156 -24.04 4.66 -7.62
C ILE A 156 -24.74 5.48 -6.53
N PRO A 157 -25.27 6.69 -6.81
CA PRO A 157 -26.06 7.41 -5.82
C PRO A 157 -27.15 6.46 -5.36
N GLY A 158 -27.16 6.21 -4.05
CA GLY A 158 -28.05 5.26 -3.41
C GLY A 158 -29.47 5.44 -3.91
N ALA A 159 -30.04 4.36 -4.41
CA ALA A 159 -31.47 4.25 -4.63
C ALA A 159 -32.18 4.59 -3.31
N ALA A 160 -32.64 5.83 -3.21
CA ALA A 160 -33.61 6.26 -2.21
C ALA A 160 -34.95 5.61 -2.57
N ASN A 161 -35.09 4.34 -2.23
CA ASN A 161 -36.39 3.71 -2.05
C ASN A 161 -36.81 3.93 -0.59
N ALA A 162 -37.82 4.77 -0.35
CA ALA A 162 -39.00 4.40 0.44
C ALA A 162 -39.88 5.61 0.78
N ARG A 163 -41.12 5.51 0.28
CA ARG A 163 -42.39 6.17 0.68
C ARG A 163 -42.69 7.56 0.15
#